data_AF-A0A7X7LU65-F1
#
_entry.id   AF-A0A7X7LU65-F1
#
_cell.length_a   1.000
_cell.length_b   1.000
_cell.length_c   1.000
_cell.angle_alpha   90.00
_cell.angle_beta   90.00
_cell.angle_gamma   90.00
#
_symmetry.space_group_name_H-M   'P 1'
#
loop_
_entity.id
_entity.type
_entity.pdbx_description
1 polymer ?
#
loop_
_entity_poly.entity_id
_entity_poly.type
_entity_poly.pdbx_seq_one_letter_code
_entity_poly.pdbx_strand_id
1 'polypeptide(L)'
;MRFHFPIIIIDEDFRSENTSGLGIRALAKAIEGEGIEVLGVTSYGDLTSFAQQQSRGSAFILSIDDEEFSSPEAADKAIADLRAFVQEIRFRNADIPIFLHGETRTTRHIPNDVLREMHGFIHMFEDTPEF
;
A
#
# COMPACT_ATOMS: atom_id res chain seq x y z
N MET A 1 10.55 7.37 -26.35
CA MET A 1 9.60 6.65 -25.46
C MET A 1 9.62 7.34 -24.10
N ARG A 2 8.48 7.78 -23.57
CA ARG A 2 8.41 8.22 -22.16
C ARG A 2 8.24 6.95 -21.31
N PHE A 3 9.15 6.74 -20.38
CA PHE A 3 9.01 5.68 -19.39
C PHE A 3 8.11 6.21 -18.30
N HIS A 4 7.02 5.50 -18.03
CA HIS A 4 6.07 5.80 -16.96
C HIS A 4 6.41 4.90 -15.78
N PHE A 5 6.65 5.51 -14.63
CA PHE A 5 6.96 4.80 -13.39
C PHE A 5 5.94 5.16 -12.31
N PRO A 6 4.74 4.55 -12.36
CA PRO A 6 3.65 4.94 -11.48
C PRO A 6 3.91 4.55 -10.02
N ILE A 7 3.26 5.25 -9.09
CA ILE A 7 3.10 4.78 -7.71
C ILE A 7 1.93 3.80 -7.68
N ILE A 8 2.15 2.64 -7.10
CA ILE A 8 1.14 1.58 -7.02
C ILE A 8 0.51 1.63 -5.63
N ILE A 9 -0.80 1.80 -5.57
CA ILE A 9 -1.59 1.78 -4.36
C ILE A 9 -2.39 0.49 -4.29
N ILE A 10 -2.24 -0.26 -3.20
CA ILE A 10 -3.01 -1.47 -2.93
C ILE A 10 -3.97 -1.16 -1.79
N ASP A 11 -5.26 -1.25 -2.09
CA ASP A 11 -6.31 -1.00 -1.11
C ASP A 11 -7.56 -1.76 -1.54
N GLU A 12 -8.07 -2.64 -0.68
CA GLU A 12 -9.26 -3.45 -1.01
C GLU A 12 -10.49 -2.61 -1.33
N ASP A 13 -10.54 -1.43 -0.73
CA ASP A 13 -11.58 -0.42 -0.85
C ASP A 13 -11.24 0.70 -1.85
N PHE A 14 -10.22 0.53 -2.68
CA PHE A 14 -9.78 1.57 -3.61
C PHE A 14 -10.93 2.04 -4.51
N ARG A 15 -11.90 1.16 -4.79
CA ARG A 15 -13.11 1.43 -5.59
C ARG A 15 -14.38 1.63 -4.76
N SER A 16 -14.32 1.45 -3.44
CA SER A 16 -15.44 1.56 -2.50
C SER A 16 -15.73 3.02 -2.11
N GLU A 17 -16.99 3.37 -1.86
CA GLU A 17 -17.38 4.72 -1.41
C GLU A 17 -17.30 4.91 0.12
N ASN A 18 -16.65 4.01 0.84
CA ASN A 18 -16.43 4.13 2.29
C ASN A 18 -15.31 5.11 2.62
N THR A 19 -15.13 5.40 3.91
CA THR A 19 -14.14 6.37 4.39
C THR A 19 -12.72 6.00 3.98
N SER A 20 -12.35 4.71 4.10
CA SER A 20 -11.03 4.18 3.70
C SER A 20 -10.76 4.41 2.22
N GLY A 21 -11.68 3.96 1.35
CA GLY A 21 -11.59 4.16 -0.09
C GLY A 21 -11.58 5.63 -0.52
N LEU A 22 -12.31 6.51 0.18
CA LEU A 22 -12.26 7.95 -0.09
C LEU A 22 -10.92 8.57 0.31
N GLY A 23 -10.36 8.17 1.46
CA GLY A 23 -9.06 8.63 1.95
C GLY A 23 -7.93 8.27 1.00
N ILE A 24 -7.83 6.99 0.61
CA ILE A 24 -6.76 6.55 -0.28
C ILE A 24 -6.89 7.16 -1.69
N ARG A 25 -8.10 7.41 -2.19
CA ARG A 25 -8.30 8.10 -3.47
C ARG A 25 -7.98 9.59 -3.40
N ALA A 26 -8.16 10.22 -2.23
CA ALA A 26 -7.73 11.60 -2.04
C ALA A 26 -6.20 11.70 -2.12
N LEU A 27 -5.49 10.76 -1.46
CA LEU A 27 -4.03 10.61 -1.58
C LEU A 27 -3.60 10.37 -3.03
N ALA A 28 -4.26 9.44 -3.73
CA ALA A 28 -3.99 9.16 -5.14
C ALA A 28 -4.09 10.43 -6.00
N LYS A 29 -5.17 11.21 -5.82
CA LYS A 29 -5.38 12.47 -6.56
C LYS A 29 -4.35 13.54 -6.23
N ALA A 30 -3.92 13.64 -4.97
CA ALA A 30 -2.88 14.59 -4.58
C ALA A 30 -1.55 14.25 -5.28
N ILE A 31 -1.16 12.97 -5.28
CA ILE A 31 0.02 12.47 -6.00
C ILE A 31 -0.09 12.73 -7.52
N GLU A 32 -1.26 12.47 -8.11
CA GLU A 32 -1.52 12.77 -9.54
C GLU A 32 -1.43 14.28 -9.83
N GLY A 33 -1.85 15.13 -8.89
CA GLY A 33 -1.71 16.58 -8.96
C GLY A 33 -0.26 17.06 -9.10
N GLU A 34 0.69 16.32 -8.53
CA GLU A 34 2.14 16.55 -8.65
C GLU A 34 2.73 15.98 -9.95
N GLY A 35 1.90 15.43 -10.85
CA GLY A 35 2.31 14.91 -12.15
C GLY A 35 2.88 13.48 -12.12
N ILE A 36 2.67 12.76 -11.01
CA ILE A 36 3.05 11.35 -10.85
C ILE A 36 1.84 10.47 -11.17
N GLU A 37 2.03 9.48 -12.03
CA GLU A 37 0.96 8.53 -12.36
C GLU A 37 0.69 7.59 -11.17
N VAL A 38 -0.59 7.36 -10.84
CA VAL A 38 -0.99 6.44 -9.78
C VAL A 38 -1.79 5.29 -10.37
N LEU A 39 -1.50 4.08 -9.88
CA LEU A 39 -2.24 2.88 -10.22
C LEU A 39 -2.84 2.27 -8.95
N GLY A 40 -4.17 2.29 -8.84
CA GLY A 40 -4.90 1.63 -7.76
C GLY A 40 -5.29 0.18 -8.10
N VAL A 41 -4.95 -0.74 -7.21
CA VAL A 41 -5.30 -2.17 -7.27
C VAL A 41 -5.99 -2.60 -5.98
N THR A 42 -6.88 -3.58 -6.07
CA THR A 42 -7.73 -4.01 -4.95
C THR A 42 -7.23 -5.26 -4.24
N SER A 43 -6.18 -5.91 -4.73
CA SER A 43 -5.63 -7.10 -4.06
C SER A 43 -4.16 -7.32 -4.36
N TYR A 44 -3.47 -7.99 -3.42
CA TYR A 44 -2.11 -8.47 -3.60
C TYR A 44 -1.98 -9.51 -4.74
N GLY A 45 -3.05 -10.27 -5.02
CA GLY A 45 -3.08 -11.29 -6.07
C GLY A 45 -3.10 -10.71 -7.49
N ASP A 46 -3.72 -9.55 -7.67
CA ASP A 46 -3.67 -8.81 -8.93
C ASP A 46 -2.22 -8.40 -9.26
N LEU A 47 -1.42 -8.14 -8.22
CA LEU A 47 -0.03 -7.75 -8.34
C LEU A 47 0.93 -8.87 -8.67
N THR A 48 0.68 -10.12 -8.30
CA THR A 48 1.55 -11.23 -8.76
C THR A 48 1.49 -11.36 -10.29
N SER A 49 0.29 -11.17 -10.85
CA SER A 49 0.07 -11.08 -12.30
C SER A 49 0.67 -9.81 -12.90
N PHE A 50 0.59 -8.68 -12.17
CA PHE A 50 1.11 -7.38 -12.61
C PHE A 50 2.65 -7.30 -12.58
N ALA A 51 3.27 -7.86 -11.54
CA ALA A 51 4.71 -7.88 -11.34
C ALA A 51 5.40 -8.72 -12.42
N GLN A 52 4.73 -9.74 -12.97
CA GLN A 52 5.22 -10.45 -14.15
C GLN A 52 5.10 -9.64 -15.45
N GLN A 53 4.13 -8.73 -15.56
CA GLN A 53 3.85 -8.02 -16.82
C GLN A 53 4.49 -6.64 -16.93
N GLN A 54 4.60 -5.84 -15.86
CA GLN A 54 5.31 -4.56 -15.86
C GLN A 54 5.86 -4.18 -14.47
N SER A 55 7.11 -4.54 -14.21
CA SER A 55 7.94 -4.09 -13.07
C SER A 55 8.36 -2.61 -13.22
N ARG A 56 7.40 -1.69 -13.37
CA ARG A 56 7.66 -0.25 -13.53
C ARG A 56 7.19 0.61 -12.36
N GLY A 57 6.73 0.02 -11.25
CA GLY A 57 6.38 0.81 -10.07
C GLY A 57 7.58 1.63 -9.57
N SER A 58 7.38 2.90 -9.25
CA SER A 58 8.38 3.74 -8.58
C SER A 58 8.30 3.64 -7.06
N ALA A 59 7.13 3.34 -6.52
CA ALA A 59 6.87 3.07 -5.11
C ALA A 59 5.59 2.25 -4.95
N PHE A 60 5.44 1.63 -3.77
CA PHE A 60 4.22 0.98 -3.34
C PHE A 60 3.64 1.67 -2.10
N ILE A 61 2.32 1.81 -2.06
CA ILE A 61 1.56 2.21 -0.87
C ILE A 61 0.58 1.08 -0.58
N LEU A 62 0.72 0.45 0.59
CA LEU A 62 -0.15 -0.65 1.01
C LEU A 62 -1.09 -0.11 2.08
N SER A 63 -2.39 -0.21 1.82
CA SER A 63 -3.40 0.17 2.78
C SER A 63 -3.67 -0.98 3.74
N ILE A 64 -3.89 -0.64 5.01
CA ILE A 64 -4.24 -1.57 6.08
C ILE A 64 -5.37 -0.95 6.90
N ASP A 65 -6.46 -1.69 7.07
CA ASP A 65 -7.65 -1.24 7.81
C ASP A 65 -7.79 -1.94 9.18
N ASP A 66 -8.60 -1.38 10.07
CA ASP A 66 -8.91 -1.95 11.38
C ASP A 66 -9.70 -3.28 11.29
N GLU A 67 -10.50 -3.45 10.24
CA GLU A 67 -11.25 -4.68 9.96
C GLU A 67 -10.32 -5.90 9.81
N GLU A 68 -9.13 -5.71 9.22
CA GLU A 68 -8.09 -6.73 9.09
C GLU A 68 -7.52 -7.18 10.46
N PHE A 69 -7.73 -6.39 11.52
CA PHE A 69 -7.27 -6.65 12.89
C PHE A 69 -8.41 -6.93 13.87
N SER A 70 -9.61 -7.18 13.36
CA SER A 70 -10.82 -7.44 14.14
C SER A 70 -10.76 -8.76 14.95
N SER A 71 -9.97 -9.75 14.52
CA SER A 71 -9.69 -10.99 15.26
C SER A 71 -8.21 -11.38 15.18
N PRO A 72 -7.70 -12.20 16.13
CA PRO A 72 -6.34 -12.73 16.05
C PRO A 72 -6.07 -13.50 14.75
N GLU A 73 -7.02 -14.31 14.28
CA GLU A 73 -6.85 -15.07 13.04
C GLU A 73 -6.83 -14.16 11.80
N ALA A 74 -7.66 -13.11 11.78
CA ALA A 74 -7.66 -12.12 10.71
C ALA A 74 -6.34 -11.34 10.69
N ALA A 75 -5.87 -10.89 11.85
CA ALA A 75 -4.61 -10.17 11.99
C ALA A 75 -3.41 -11.03 11.54
N ASP A 76 -3.36 -12.30 11.97
CA ASP A 76 -2.30 -13.23 11.57
C ASP A 76 -2.30 -13.44 10.05
N LYS A 77 -3.48 -13.53 9.44
CA LYS A 77 -3.62 -13.64 7.98
C LYS A 77 -3.15 -12.37 7.26
N ALA A 78 -3.61 -11.20 7.68
CA ALA A 78 -3.22 -9.92 7.09
C ALA A 78 -1.70 -9.70 7.18
N ILE A 79 -1.10 -9.99 8.35
CA ILE A 79 0.35 -9.92 8.56
C ILE A 79 1.09 -10.92 7.66
N ALA A 80 0.58 -12.14 7.50
CA ALA A 80 1.19 -13.15 6.64
C ALA A 80 1.15 -12.74 5.16
N ASP A 81 0.01 -12.24 4.68
CA ASP A 81 -0.18 -11.78 3.30
C ASP A 81 0.71 -10.56 3.02
N LEU A 82 0.73 -9.57 3.92
CA LEU A 82 1.62 -8.41 3.86
C LEU A 82 3.09 -8.82 3.81
N ARG A 83 3.51 -9.72 4.71
CA ARG A 83 4.90 -10.22 4.76
C ARG A 83 5.30 -10.92 3.47
N ALA A 84 4.45 -11.81 2.96
CA ALA A 84 4.71 -12.52 1.71
C ALA A 84 4.85 -11.55 0.54
N PHE A 85 3.99 -10.54 0.49
CA PHE A 85 4.02 -9.50 -0.53
C PHE A 85 5.30 -8.67 -0.50
N VAL A 86 5.69 -8.17 0.68
CA VAL A 86 6.91 -7.39 0.87
C VAL A 86 8.14 -8.21 0.48
N GLN A 87 8.18 -9.49 0.85
CA GLN A 87 9.27 -10.40 0.47
C GLN A 87 9.36 -10.57 -1.06
N GLU A 88 8.24 -10.70 -1.75
CA GLU A 88 8.22 -10.81 -3.22
C GLU A 88 8.73 -9.52 -3.88
N ILE A 89 8.31 -8.36 -3.38
CA ILE A 89 8.82 -7.06 -3.87
C ILE A 89 10.33 -6.99 -3.67
N ARG A 90 10.81 -7.25 -2.45
CA ARG A 90 12.23 -7.15 -2.09
C ARG A 90 13.09 -8.14 -2.87
N PHE A 91 12.56 -9.31 -3.18
CA PHE A 91 13.23 -10.28 -4.05
C PHE A 91 13.46 -9.73 -5.47
N ARG A 92 12.54 -8.92 -5.99
CA ARG A 92 12.65 -8.31 -7.33
C ARG A 92 13.44 -7.00 -7.33
N ASN A 93 13.23 -6.15 -6.31
CA ASN A 93 13.92 -4.89 -6.13
C ASN A 93 14.03 -4.57 -4.62
N ALA A 94 15.24 -4.67 -4.09
CA ALA A 94 15.51 -4.43 -2.67
C ALA A 94 15.28 -2.97 -2.25
N ASP A 95 15.45 -2.02 -3.18
CA ASP A 95 15.50 -0.59 -2.90
C ASP A 95 14.20 0.16 -3.22
N ILE A 96 13.16 -0.53 -3.73
CA ILE A 96 11.91 0.14 -4.08
C ILE A 96 11.19 0.65 -2.82
N PRO A 97 10.79 1.93 -2.77
CA PRO A 97 10.05 2.47 -1.63
C PRO A 97 8.72 1.74 -1.41
N ILE A 98 8.44 1.39 -0.16
CA ILE A 98 7.17 0.80 0.27
C ILE A 98 6.67 1.60 1.46
N PHE A 99 5.46 2.12 1.38
CA PHE A 99 4.79 2.88 2.43
C PHE A 99 3.57 2.11 2.93
N LEU A 100 3.26 2.25 4.21
CA LEU A 100 1.98 1.80 4.76
C LEU A 100 1.05 2.99 4.89
N HIS A 101 -0.20 2.81 4.47
CA HIS A 101 -1.29 3.75 4.67
C HIS A 101 -2.31 3.11 5.62
N GLY A 102 -2.75 3.82 6.64
CA GLY A 102 -3.76 3.30 7.56
C GLY A 102 -3.83 4.06 8.86
N GLU A 103 -4.55 3.51 9.83
CA GLU A 103 -4.67 4.16 11.14
C GLU A 103 -3.41 3.98 12.00
N THR A 104 -3.12 4.99 12.83
CA THR A 104 -2.06 4.94 13.85
C THR A 104 -2.19 3.73 14.78
N ARG A 105 -3.42 3.28 15.06
CA ARG A 105 -3.67 2.12 15.92
C ARG A 105 -3.31 0.81 15.23
N THR A 106 -3.77 0.63 14.00
CA THR A 106 -3.53 -0.55 13.17
C THR A 106 -2.03 -0.80 12.96
N THR A 107 -1.27 0.28 12.77
CA THR A 107 0.20 0.23 12.63
C THR A 107 0.91 -0.42 13.82
N ARG A 108 0.37 -0.32 15.05
CA ARG A 108 0.98 -0.90 16.25
C ARG A 108 0.93 -2.42 16.29
N HIS A 109 0.05 -3.03 15.50
CA HIS A 109 -0.10 -4.47 15.41
C HIS A 109 0.86 -5.10 14.40
N ILE A 110 1.55 -4.30 13.59
CA ILE A 110 2.51 -4.78 12.60
C ILE A 110 3.81 -5.21 13.28
N PRO A 111 4.33 -6.41 13.00
CA PRO A 111 5.54 -6.90 13.64
C PRO A 111 6.79 -6.18 13.12
N ASN A 112 7.80 -6.07 13.98
CA ASN A 112 9.04 -5.32 13.72
C ASN A 112 9.80 -5.75 12.47
N ASP A 113 9.72 -7.02 12.08
CA ASP A 113 10.38 -7.50 10.87
C ASP A 113 9.73 -6.95 9.61
N VAL A 114 8.41 -6.77 9.59
CA VAL A 114 7.70 -6.10 8.49
C VAL A 114 7.91 -4.59 8.55
N LEU A 115 7.84 -3.97 9.74
CA LEU A 115 8.05 -2.53 9.91
C LEU A 115 9.42 -2.07 9.37
N ARG A 116 10.46 -2.89 9.51
CA ARG A 116 11.83 -2.59 9.02
C ARG A 116 11.94 -2.52 7.50
N GLU A 117 11.02 -3.14 6.78
CA GLU A 117 11.01 -3.12 5.32
C GLU A 117 10.28 -1.88 4.77
N MET A 118 9.51 -1.19 5.62
CA MET A 118 8.73 -0.02 5.24
C MET A 118 9.61 1.24 5.28
N HIS A 119 9.39 2.12 4.32
CA HIS A 119 10.07 3.40 4.20
C HIS A 119 9.37 4.50 5.01
N GLY A 120 8.06 4.38 5.19
CA GLY A 120 7.27 5.35 5.93
C GLY A 120 5.83 4.89 6.15
N PHE A 121 5.14 5.67 6.98
CA PHE A 121 3.74 5.48 7.34
C PHE A 121 2.99 6.77 7.01
N ILE A 122 1.88 6.62 6.31
CA ILE A 122 0.93 7.67 5.97
C ILE A 122 -0.30 7.42 6.83
N HIS A 123 -0.52 8.29 7.81
CA HIS A 123 -1.56 8.13 8.81
C HIS A 123 -2.86 8.72 8.27
N MET A 124 -3.84 7.86 8.02
CA MET A 124 -5.05 8.20 7.28
C MET A 124 -5.84 9.39 7.86
N PHE A 125 -5.84 9.57 9.19
CA PHE A 125 -6.61 10.64 9.85
C PHE A 125 -5.77 11.80 10.36
N GLU A 126 -4.45 11.63 10.40
CA GLU A 126 -3.51 12.58 10.97
C GLU A 126 -2.72 13.34 9.91
N ASP A 127 -2.46 12.70 8.76
CA ASP A 127 -1.74 13.30 7.63
C ASP A 127 -2.72 13.88 6.59
N THR A 128 -2.29 14.96 5.94
CA THR A 128 -3.01 15.51 4.79
C THR A 128 -2.50 14.89 3.50
N PRO A 129 -3.34 14.62 2.50
CA PRO A 129 -2.92 14.07 1.21
C PRO A 129 -1.77 14.83 0.51
N GLU A 130 -1.63 16.13 0.77
CA GLU A 130 -0.61 16.99 0.18
C GLU A 130 0.77 16.94 0.87
N PHE A 131 0.87 16.34 2.06
CA PHE A 131 2.11 16.25 2.84
C PHE A 131 2.93 15.02 2.44
#